data_AF-A0AAE4FD63-F1
#
_entry.id   AF-A0AAE4FD63-F1
#
_cell.length_a   1.000
_cell.length_b   1.000
_cell.length_c   1.000
_cell.angle_alpha   90.00
_cell.angle_beta   90.00
_cell.angle_gamma   90.00
#
_symmetry.space_group_name_H-M   'P 1'
#
loop_
_entity.id
_entity.type
_entity.pdbx_description
1 polymer ?
#
loop_
_entity_poly.entity_id
_entity_poly.type
_entity_poly.pdbx_seq_one_letter_code
_entity_poly.pdbx_strand_id
1 'polypeptide(L)' 'MAHEIKLETVTNKAAQLNALLFTISGEFTGNPITDNLIELAHELSDSVACWLIEENAQRKES' A
#
# COMPACT_ATOMS: atom_id res chain seq x y z
N MET A 1 12.56 21.17 -2.14
CA MET A 1 12.02 20.49 -0.95
C MET A 1 10.71 19.86 -1.38
N ALA A 2 10.72 18.53 -1.57
CA ALA A 2 9.57 17.78 -2.04
C ALA A 2 8.40 18.00 -1.07
N HIS A 3 7.18 18.11 -1.60
CA HIS A 3 5.96 18.20 -0.79
C HIS A 3 5.99 17.07 0.24
N GLU A 4 6.21 17.42 1.51
CA GLU A 4 6.28 16.47 2.59
C GLU A 4 4.85 15.97 2.82
N ILE A 5 4.54 14.80 2.25
CA ILE A 5 3.24 14.18 2.48
C ILE A 5 3.20 13.78 3.94
N LYS A 6 2.19 14.27 4.67
CA LYS A 6 1.99 13.92 6.08
C LYS A 6 1.84 12.41 6.21
N LEU A 7 2.45 11.83 7.24
CA LEU A 7 2.41 10.39 7.52
C LEU A 7 0.97 9.84 7.50
N GLU A 8 0.03 10.53 8.15
CA GLU A 8 -1.40 10.21 8.13
C GLU A 8 -1.97 10.12 6.70
N THR A 9 -1.55 11.01 5.80
CA THR A 9 -1.97 11.00 4.40
C THR A 9 -1.42 9.78 3.65
N VAL A 10 -0.17 9.38 3.93
CA VAL A 10 0.40 8.18 3.30
C VAL A 10 -0.26 6.91 3.85
N THR A 11 -0.49 6.83 5.17
CA THR A 11 -1.20 5.70 5.81
C THR A 11 -2.60 5.52 5.24
N ASN A 12 -3.37 6.61 5.09
CA ASN A 12 -4.71 6.56 4.51
C ASN A 12 -4.68 6.12 3.04
N LYS A 13 -3.68 6.56 2.26
CA LYS A 13 -3.52 6.13 0.86
C LYS A 13 -3.12 4.67 0.74
N ALA A 14 -2.23 4.17 1.61
CA ALA A 14 -1.85 2.76 1.66
C ALA A 14 -3.06 1.86 2.00
N ALA A 15 -3.88 2.27 2.98
CA ALA A 15 -5.11 1.56 3.32
C ALA A 15 -6.11 1.52 2.15
N GLN A 16 -6.29 2.65 1.45
CA GLN A 16 -7.14 2.74 0.25
C GLN A 16 -6.61 1.85 -0.89
N LEU A 17 -5.30 1.82 -1.11
CA LEU A 17 -4.67 0.95 -2.11
C LEU A 17 -4.90 -0.52 -1.78
N ASN A 18 -4.69 -0.94 -0.53
CA ASN A 18 -4.96 -2.31 -0.09
C ASN A 18 -6.42 -2.71 -0.30
N ALA A 19 -7.38 -1.83 -0.01
CA ALA A 19 -8.80 -2.10 -0.21
C ALA A 19 -9.16 -2.25 -1.71
N LEU A 20 -8.59 -1.41 -2.57
CA LEU A 20 -8.76 -1.51 -4.01
C LEU A 20 -8.19 -2.82 -4.56
N LEU A 21 -6.98 -3.19 -4.15
CA LEU A 21 -6.34 -4.44 -4.59
C LEU A 21 -7.14 -5.66 -4.16
N PHE A 22 -7.62 -5.68 -2.92
CA PHE A 22 -8.49 -6.75 -2.43
C PHE A 22 -9.77 -6.85 -3.27
N THR A 23 -10.42 -5.73 -3.60
CA THR A 23 -11.65 -5.72 -4.41
C THR A 23 -11.40 -6.20 -5.83
N ILE A 24 -10.33 -5.71 -6.47
CA ILE A 24 -9.94 -6.07 -7.84
C ILE A 24 -9.54 -7.56 -7.90
N SER A 25 -8.84 -8.08 -6.88
CA SER A 25 -8.50 -9.51 -6.77
C SER A 25 -9.72 -10.42 -6.72
N GLY A 26 -10.86 -9.94 -6.19
CA GLY A 26 -12.10 -10.70 -6.17
C GLY A 26 -12.83 -10.70 -7.52
N GLU A 27 -12.73 -9.62 -8.30
CA GLU A 27 -13.47 -9.46 -9.55
C GLU A 27 -12.73 -10.00 -10.79
N PHE A 28 -11.40 -9.92 -10.82
CA PHE A 28 -10.61 -10.17 -12.05
C PHE A 28 -9.92 -11.54 -12.12
N THR A 29 -10.39 -12.51 -11.34
CA THR A 29 -9.81 -13.86 -11.28
C THR A 29 -9.85 -14.60 -12.62
N GLY A 30 -8.78 -15.35 -12.94
CA GLY A 30 -8.74 -16.27 -14.08
C GLY A 30 -8.01 -15.74 -15.33
N ASN A 31 -7.43 -14.54 -15.27
CA ASN A 31 -6.47 -14.07 -16.27
C ASN A 31 -5.07 -13.99 -15.63
N PRO A 32 -4.09 -14.80 -16.09
CA PRO A 32 -2.75 -14.86 -15.50
C PRO A 32 -2.01 -13.52 -15.47
N ILE A 33 -2.27 -12.64 -16.45
CA ILE A 33 -1.64 -11.32 -16.51
C ILE A 33 -2.21 -10.42 -15.42
N THR A 34 -3.52 -10.45 -15.24
CA THR A 34 -4.20 -9.63 -14.22
C THR A 34 -3.87 -10.14 -12.83
N ASP A 35 -3.83 -11.46 -12.63
CA ASP A 35 -3.44 -12.09 -11.37
C ASP A 35 -2.01 -11.68 -10.96
N ASN A 36 -1.04 -11.76 -11.88
CA ASN A 36 0.35 -11.33 -11.62
C ASN A 36 0.47 -9.83 -11.32
N LEU A 37 -0.32 -8.98 -12.00
CA LEU A 37 -0.32 -7.53 -11.74
C LEU A 37 -0.92 -7.19 -10.37
N ILE A 38 -1.93 -7.93 -9.94
CA ILE A 38 -2.55 -7.80 -8.61
C ILE A 38 -1.56 -8.24 -7.52
N GLU A 39 -0.86 -9.36 -7.72
CA GLU A 39 0.18 -9.83 -6.80
C GLU A 39 1.32 -8.82 -6.67
N LEU A 40 1.86 -8.31 -7.79
CA LEU A 40 2.88 -7.27 -7.79
C LEU A 40 2.42 -6.01 -7.05
N ALA A 41 1.17 -5.60 -7.25
CA ALA A 41 0.64 -4.42 -6.58
C ALA A 41 0.47 -4.66 -5.06
N HIS A 42 0.15 -5.88 -4.63
CA HIS A 42 0.16 -6.25 -3.21
C HIS A 42 1.58 -6.15 -2.61
N GLU A 43 2.59 -6.73 -3.26
CA GLU A 43 3.99 -6.66 -2.78
C GLU A 43 4.50 -5.22 -2.64
N LEU A 44 4.18 -4.37 -3.62
CA LEU A 44 4.54 -2.95 -3.58
C LEU A 44 3.81 -2.20 -2.46
N SER A 45 2.52 -2.48 -2.28
CA SER A 45 1.72 -1.86 -1.22
C SER A 45 2.20 -2.26 0.17
N ASP A 46 2.55 -3.53 0.36
CA ASP A 46 3.01 -4.06 1.66
C ASP A 46 4.35 -3.45 2.08
N SER A 47 5.28 -3.32 1.13
CA SER A 47 6.58 -2.65 1.37
C SER A 47 6.39 -1.19 1.81
N VAL A 48 5.45 -0.47 1.20
CA VAL A 48 5.11 0.90 1.59
C VAL A 48 4.43 0.94 2.96
N ALA A 49 3.54 -0.01 3.25
CA ALA A 49 2.87 -0.11 4.55
C ALA A 49 3.86 -0.40 5.70
N CYS A 50 4.79 -1.34 5.51
CA CYS A 50 5.86 -1.63 6.47
C CYS A 50 6.72 -0.40 6.76
N TRP A 51 7.19 0.28 5.71
CA TRP A 51 7.99 1.51 5.86
C TRP A 51 7.24 2.60 6.64
N LEU A 52 5.94 2.76 6.40
CA LEU A 52 5.11 3.72 7.15
C LEU A 52 4.95 3.36 8.62
N ILE A 53 4.79 2.08 8.94
CA ILE A 53 4.69 1.61 10.32
C ILE A 53 5.99 1.89 11.07
N GLU A 54 7.13 1.58 10.43
CA GLU A 54 8.47 1.82 10.98
C GLU A 54 8.74 3.31 11.19
N GLU A 55 8.43 4.16 10.20
CA GLU A 55 8.61 5.61 10.32
C GLU A 55 7.69 6.20 11.40
N ASN A 56 6.46 5.70 11.54
CA ASN A 56 5.56 6.12 12.60
C ASN A 56 6.06 5.71 14.00
N ALA A 57 6.66 4.53 14.12
CA ALA A 57 7.28 4.08 15.36
C ALA A 57 8.46 4.99 15.75
N GLN A 58 9.37 5.26 14.81
CA GLN A 58 10.53 6.14 15.05
C GLN A 58 10.12 7.57 15.44
N ARG A 59 9.08 8.13 14.80
CA ARG A 59 8.58 9.48 15.14
C ARG A 59 7.91 9.57 16.51
N LYS A 60 7.41 8.46 17.06
CA LYS A 60 6.81 8.42 18.42
C LYS A 60 7.84 8.29 19.53
N GLU A 61 9.01 7.74 19.21
CA GLU A 61 10.12 7.55 20.16
C GLU A 61 11.03 8.79 20.25
N SER A 62 10.85 9.79 19.38
CA SER A 62 11.66 11.01 19.28
C SER A 62 10.94 12.25 19.79
#